data_AF-A0A1I6E418-F1
#
_entry.id   AF-A0A1I6E418-F1
#
_cell.length_a   1.000
_cell.length_b   1.000
_cell.length_c   1.000
_cell.angle_alpha   90.00
_cell.angle_beta   90.00
_cell.angle_gamma   90.00
#
_symmetry.space_group_name_H-M   'P 1'
#
loop_
_entity.id
_entity.type
_entity.pdbx_description
1 polymer ?
#
loop_
_entity_poly.entity_id
_entity_poly.type
_entity_poly.pdbx_seq_one_letter_code
_entity_poly.pdbx_strand_id
1 'polypeptide(L)'
;MTPRILRVTGVDPSVTWVAVATTSSVYFSLKKLSKRRFYTVRLPVTLYPGEDGYIVAECPVIPGCVSQGRTEEEALTNIKEAIKLCLEVRKEAGLPLTLPLHEVEVAI
;
A
#
# COMPACT_ATOMS: atom_id res chain seq x y z
N MET A 1 -15.67 -54.35 9.64
CA MET A 1 -16.25 -53.06 9.19
C MET A 1 -15.72 -51.95 10.06
N THR A 2 -14.74 -51.20 9.55
CA THR A 2 -14.20 -49.95 10.11
C THR A 2 -14.10 -49.00 8.92
N PRO A 3 -14.77 -47.83 8.93
CA PRO A 3 -14.74 -46.94 7.77
C PRO A 3 -13.41 -46.18 7.72
N ARG A 4 -12.74 -46.29 6.57
CA ARG A 4 -11.52 -45.55 6.20
C ARG A 4 -11.79 -44.04 6.24
N ILE A 5 -10.97 -43.32 6.99
CA ILE A 5 -10.86 -41.86 6.96
C ILE A 5 -10.31 -41.44 5.58
N LEU A 6 -11.08 -40.61 4.87
CA LEU A 6 -10.63 -39.91 3.66
C LEU A 6 -9.72 -38.75 4.08
N ARG A 7 -8.46 -38.80 3.66
CA ARG A 7 -7.45 -37.77 3.89
C ARG A 7 -7.70 -36.63 2.90
N VAL A 8 -8.32 -35.53 3.33
CA VAL A 8 -8.41 -34.30 2.54
C VAL A 8 -7.16 -33.47 2.86
N THR A 9 -6.17 -33.48 1.96
CA THR A 9 -5.05 -32.53 2.02
C THR A 9 -5.48 -31.22 1.38
N GLY A 10 -5.98 -30.29 2.21
CA GLY A 10 -6.08 -28.88 1.88
C GLY A 10 -5.14 -28.11 2.81
N VAL A 11 -3.98 -27.68 2.28
CA VAL A 11 -2.99 -26.88 3.00
C VAL A 11 -3.26 -25.41 2.68
N ASP A 12 -3.95 -24.71 3.58
CA ASP A 12 -3.87 -23.24 3.70
C ASP A 12 -3.23 -22.93 5.07
N PRO A 13 -2.02 -22.34 5.13
CA PRO A 13 -1.25 -22.21 6.37
C PRO A 13 -1.73 -21.09 7.30
N SER A 14 -2.87 -20.46 7.06
CA SER A 14 -3.28 -19.25 7.79
C SER A 14 -4.42 -19.43 8.80
N VAL A 15 -5.00 -20.63 8.94
CA VAL A 15 -6.16 -20.82 9.82
C VAL A 15 -6.10 -22.11 10.64
N THR A 16 -5.65 -22.00 11.89
CA THR A 16 -5.90 -23.02 12.91
C THR A 16 -7.27 -22.76 13.55
N TRP A 17 -8.29 -23.50 13.14
CA TRP A 17 -9.57 -23.55 13.85
C TRP A 17 -9.57 -24.73 14.82
N VAL A 18 -9.81 -24.47 16.11
CA VAL A 18 -10.34 -25.48 17.02
C VAL A 18 -11.75 -25.04 17.36
N ALA A 19 -12.73 -25.65 16.71
CA ALA A 19 -14.14 -25.48 17.05
C ALA A 19 -14.55 -26.59 18.01
N VAL A 20 -14.63 -26.27 19.31
CA VAL A 20 -15.37 -27.08 20.28
C VAL A 20 -16.66 -26.33 20.58
N ALA A 21 -17.77 -26.82 20.02
CA ALA A 21 -19.09 -26.29 20.29
C ALA A 21 -19.65 -26.98 21.54
N THR A 22 -19.72 -26.26 22.67
CA THR A 22 -20.57 -26.66 23.81
C THR A 22 -21.41 -25.47 24.27
N THR A 23 -22.69 -25.54 23.88
CA THR A 23 -23.91 -25.01 24.51
C THR A 23 -23.91 -23.64 25.20
N SER A 24 -24.70 -22.76 24.58
CA SER A 24 -25.55 -21.72 25.19
C SER A 24 -24.87 -20.52 25.88
N SER A 25 -25.03 -19.36 25.24
CA SER A 25 -24.92 -18.01 25.80
C SER A 25 -23.51 -17.49 26.12
N VAL A 26 -22.80 -17.02 25.09
CA VAL A 26 -22.21 -15.67 25.12
C VAL A 26 -22.13 -15.15 23.67
N TYR A 27 -22.94 -14.15 23.34
CA TYR A 27 -22.84 -13.43 22.06
C TYR A 27 -21.62 -12.49 22.15
N PHE A 28 -20.43 -13.05 21.95
CA PHE A 28 -19.20 -12.28 21.94
C PHE A 28 -19.03 -11.66 20.55
N SER A 29 -19.65 -10.49 20.36
CA SER A 29 -19.47 -9.64 19.19
C SER A 29 -18.02 -9.12 19.16
N LEU A 30 -17.12 -9.94 18.63
CA LEU A 30 -15.76 -9.55 18.28
C LEU A 30 -15.84 -8.62 17.07
N LYS A 31 -15.79 -7.30 17.35
CA LYS A 31 -15.41 -6.29 16.35
C LYS A 31 -14.20 -6.83 15.59
N LYS A 32 -14.38 -7.10 14.29
CA LYS A 32 -13.29 -7.35 13.33
C LYS A 32 -12.37 -6.12 13.34
N LEU A 33 -11.41 -6.09 14.26
CA LEU A 33 -10.24 -5.24 14.14
C LEU A 33 -9.37 -5.86 13.05
N SER A 34 -9.76 -5.58 11.80
CA SER A 34 -8.93 -5.76 10.62
C SER A 34 -7.61 -5.04 10.92
N LYS A 35 -6.56 -5.82 11.20
CA LYS A 35 -5.20 -5.29 11.40
C LYS A 35 -4.83 -4.54 10.13
N ARG A 36 -4.99 -3.21 10.11
CA ARG A 36 -4.45 -2.34 9.07
C ARG A 36 -2.94 -2.54 9.08
N ARG A 37 -2.46 -3.34 8.13
CA ARG A 37 -1.04 -3.57 7.91
C ARG A 37 -0.51 -2.26 7.32
N PHE A 38 0.04 -1.39 8.17
CA PHE A 38 0.72 -0.18 7.71
C PHE A 38 1.97 -0.62 6.97
N TYR A 39 2.01 -0.41 5.66
CA TYR A 39 3.18 -0.66 4.84
C TYR A 39 3.85 0.69 4.56
N THR A 40 5.14 0.79 4.89
CA THR A 40 5.95 1.97 4.60
C THR A 40 6.56 1.79 3.22
N VAL A 41 6.22 2.66 2.27
CA VAL A 41 6.79 2.64 0.91
C VAL A 41 7.81 3.76 0.82
N ARG A 42 8.96 3.46 0.23
CA ARG A 42 9.94 4.49 -0.17
C ARG A 42 9.81 4.66 -1.68
N LEU A 43 9.56 5.90 -2.11
CA LEU A 43 9.45 6.26 -3.51
C LEU A 43 10.51 7.34 -3.81
N PRO A 44 11.18 7.29 -4.98
CA PRO A 44 12.08 8.35 -5.39
C PRO A 44 11.26 9.63 -5.65
N VAL A 45 11.79 10.76 -5.23
CA VAL A 45 11.24 12.09 -5.50
C VAL A 45 12.36 12.94 -6.06
N THR A 46 12.11 13.58 -7.19
CA THR A 46 13.00 14.54 -7.83
C THR A 46 12.58 15.93 -7.39
N LEU A 47 13.53 16.73 -6.90
CA LEU A 47 13.33 18.14 -6.58
C LEU A 47 14.02 18.98 -7.65
N TYR A 48 13.33 20.01 -8.13
CA TYR A 48 13.90 20.99 -9.05
C TYR A 48 13.41 22.40 -8.72
N PRO A 49 14.22 23.43 -9.01
CA PRO A 49 13.82 24.81 -8.82
C PRO A 49 12.66 25.16 -9.76
N GLY A 50 11.57 25.67 -9.19
CA GLY A 50 10.43 26.22 -9.91
C GLY A 50 10.52 27.74 -10.05
N GLU A 51 9.44 28.33 -10.58
CA GLU A 51 9.31 29.78 -10.71
C GLU A 51 9.08 30.46 -9.35
N ASP A 52 9.36 31.75 -9.26
CA ASP A 52 9.10 32.59 -8.07
C ASP A 52 9.71 32.08 -6.75
N GLY A 53 10.81 31.32 -6.83
CA GLY A 53 11.49 30.76 -5.65
C GLY A 53 10.76 29.55 -5.04
N TYR A 54 9.82 28.95 -5.75
CA TYR A 54 9.25 27.66 -5.38
C TYR A 54 10.18 26.52 -5.75
N ILE A 55 10.05 25.41 -5.04
CA ILE A 55 10.69 24.12 -5.33
C ILE A 55 9.59 23.16 -5.72
N VAL A 56 9.73 22.56 -6.88
CA VAL A 56 8.79 21.57 -7.40
C VAL A 56 9.33 20.18 -7.04
N ALA A 57 8.45 19.36 -6.50
CA ALA A 57 8.69 17.98 -6.14
C ALA A 57 7.86 17.06 -7.02
N GLU A 58 8.51 16.12 -7.68
CA GLU A 58 7.86 15.17 -8.59
C GLU A 58 8.25 13.74 -8.25
N CYS A 59 7.27 12.83 -8.29
CA CYS A 59 7.52 11.40 -8.14
C CYS A 59 7.44 10.71 -9.51
N PRO A 60 8.57 10.31 -10.14
CA PRO A 60 8.56 9.70 -11.47
C PRO A 60 7.84 8.34 -11.52
N VAL A 61 7.71 7.68 -10.36
CA VAL A 61 7.04 6.37 -10.23
C VAL A 61 5.51 6.48 -10.36
N ILE A 62 4.96 7.67 -10.09
CA ILE A 62 3.52 7.96 -10.15
C ILE A 62 3.32 9.11 -11.14
N PRO A 63 3.08 8.83 -12.44
CA PRO A 63 2.96 9.91 -13.41
C PRO A 63 1.81 10.84 -13.04
N GLY A 64 2.10 12.14 -13.15
CA GLY A 64 1.20 13.23 -12.76
C GLY A 64 1.21 13.57 -11.27
N CYS A 65 2.00 12.88 -10.44
CA CYS A 65 2.15 13.23 -9.03
C CYS A 65 3.24 14.29 -8.86
N VAL A 66 2.81 15.55 -8.89
CA VAL A 66 3.65 16.72 -8.70
C VAL A 66 3.12 17.54 -7.53
N SER A 67 4.03 18.11 -6.75
CA SER A 67 3.73 19.04 -5.67
C SER A 67 4.78 20.15 -5.64
N GLN A 68 4.57 21.16 -4.82
CA GLN A 68 5.48 22.31 -4.72
C GLN A 68 5.48 22.88 -3.30
N GLY A 69 6.56 23.56 -2.94
CA GLY A 69 6.71 24.26 -1.66
C GLY A 69 7.74 25.38 -1.78
N ARG A 70 7.76 26.32 -0.83
CA ARG A 70 8.78 27.39 -0.80
C ARG A 70 10.12 26.92 -0.24
N THR A 71 10.11 25.80 0.47
CA THR A 71 11.31 25.14 0.99
C THR A 71 11.32 23.67 0.59
N GLU A 72 12.50 23.05 0.63
CA GLU A 72 12.64 21.62 0.35
C GLU A 72 11.78 20.77 1.29
N GLU A 73 11.76 21.11 2.58
CA GLU A 73 10.98 20.42 3.60
C GLU A 73 9.47 20.52 3.36
N GLU A 74 9.00 21.69 2.95
CA GLU A 74 7.60 21.94 2.59
C GLU A 74 7.22 21.14 1.34
N ALA A 75 8.03 21.20 0.28
CA ALA A 75 7.80 20.45 -0.95
C ALA A 75 7.77 18.93 -0.69
N LEU A 76 8.68 18.43 0.16
CA LEU A 76 8.72 17.03 0.59
C LEU A 76 7.53 16.62 1.47
N THR A 77 6.96 17.55 2.24
CA THR A 77 5.76 17.29 3.03
C THR A 77 4.53 17.23 2.13
N ASN A 78 4.39 18.19 1.23
CA ASN A 78 3.27 18.29 0.30
C ASN A 78 3.23 17.11 -0.68
N ILE A 79 4.38 16.68 -1.22
CA ILE A 79 4.45 15.52 -2.11
C ILE A 79 4.09 14.21 -1.41
N LYS A 80 4.38 14.06 -0.10
CA LYS A 80 3.97 12.87 0.66
C LYS A 80 2.46 12.75 0.76
N GLU A 81 1.75 13.87 0.92
CA GLU A 81 0.29 13.88 0.93
C GLU A 81 -0.28 13.60 -0.46
N ALA A 82 0.29 14.25 -1.49
CA ALA A 82 -0.09 14.02 -2.89
C ALA A 82 0.08 12.55 -3.28
N ILE A 83 1.18 11.90 -2.91
CA ILE A 83 1.43 10.47 -3.16
C ILE A 83 0.33 9.60 -2.53
N LYS A 84 -0.06 9.88 -1.28
CA LYS A 84 -1.12 9.10 -0.60
C LYS A 84 -2.43 9.20 -1.37
N LEU A 85 -2.84 10.43 -1.73
CA LEU A 85 -4.06 10.68 -2.49
C LEU A 85 -4.01 10.00 -3.88
N CYS A 86 -2.89 10.12 -4.59
CA CYS A 86 -2.71 9.47 -5.89
C CYS A 86 -2.81 7.95 -5.80
N LEU A 87 -2.27 7.33 -4.75
CA LEU A 87 -2.37 5.88 -4.54
C LEU A 87 -3.81 5.44 -4.24
N GLU A 88 -4.56 6.23 -3.48
CA GLU A 88 -5.97 5.97 -3.21
C GLU A 88 -6.80 6.03 -4.50
N VAL A 89 -6.66 7.10 -5.29
CA VAL A 89 -7.37 7.25 -6.57
C VAL A 89 -7.01 6.14 -7.56
N ARG A 90 -5.72 5.78 -7.67
CA ARG A 90 -5.27 4.69 -8.56
C ARG A 90 -5.83 3.34 -8.14
N LYS A 91 -5.92 3.10 -6.84
CA LYS A 91 -6.52 1.88 -6.29
C LYS A 91 -8.01 1.79 -6.64
N GLU A 92 -8.74 2.90 -6.55
CA GLU A 92 -10.16 2.96 -6.94
C GLU A 92 -10.35 2.78 -8.45
N ALA A 93 -9.45 3.32 -9.25
CA ALA A 93 -9.46 3.18 -10.71
C ALA A 93 -8.98 1.79 -11.20
N GLY A 94 -8.51 0.91 -10.31
CA GLY A 94 -7.95 -0.39 -10.69
C GLY A 94 -6.63 -0.30 -11.46
N LEU A 95 -5.93 0.84 -11.36
CA LEU A 95 -4.65 1.07 -12.02
C LEU A 95 -3.48 0.54 -11.17
N PRO A 96 -2.33 0.22 -11.79
CA PRO A 96 -1.12 -0.11 -11.05
C PRO A 96 -0.71 1.07 -10.15
N LEU A 97 -0.42 0.74 -8.89
CA LEU A 97 -0.06 1.72 -7.85
C LEU A 97 1.27 2.43 -8.16
N THR A 98 2.21 1.72 -8.77
CA THR A 98 3.54 2.22 -9.12
C THR A 98 3.96 1.71 -10.49
N LEU A 99 4.61 2.56 -11.30
CA LEU A 99 5.23 2.13 -12.55
C LEU A 99 6.70 1.73 -12.31
N PRO A 100 7.22 0.71 -13.03
CA PRO A 100 8.61 0.32 -12.90
C PRO A 100 9.53 1.40 -13.48
N LEU A 101 10.43 1.92 -12.64
CA LEU A 101 11.48 2.85 -13.07
C LEU A 101 12.61 2.04 -13.74
N HIS A 102 12.98 2.43 -14.96
CA HIS A 102 14.15 1.87 -15.65
C HIS A 102 15.12 3.02 -15.95
N GLU A 103 16.36 2.87 -15.51
CA GLU A 103 17.44 3.79 -15.85
C GLU A 103 18.12 3.29 -17.12
N VAL A 104 18.45 4.20 -18.03
CA VAL A 104 19.10 3.89 -19.31
C VAL A 104 20.40 4.69 -19.39
N GLU A 105 21.51 4.00 -19.63
CA GLU A 105 22.81 4.63 -19.82
C GLU A 105 22.93 5.18 -21.25
N VAL A 106 23.38 6.43 -21.38
CA VAL A 106 23.61 7.09 -22.67
C VAL A 106 25.02 7.69 -22.65
N ALA A 107 25.82 7.40 -23.67
CA ALA A 107 27.12 8.06 -23.86
C ALA A 107 26.90 9.47 -24.41
N ILE A 108 27.48 10.47 -23.74
CA ILE A 108 27.41 11.91 -24.09
C ILE A 108 28.76 12.36 -24.60
#